data_AF-A0A528I1Y7-F1
#
_entry.id   AF-A0A528I1Y7-F1
#
_cell.length_a   1.000
_cell.length_b   1.000
_cell.length_c   1.000
_cell.angle_alpha   90.00
_cell.angle_beta   90.00
_cell.angle_gamma   90.00
#
_symmetry.space_group_name_H-M   'P 1'
#
loop_
_entity.id
_entity.type
_entity.pdbx_description
1 polymer ?
#
loop_
_entity_poly.entity_id
_entity_poly.type
_entity_poly.pdbx_seq_one_letter_code
_entity_poly.pdbx_strand_id
1 'polypeptide(L)'
;MADFDHYELWDTHTLLGVFRELDIVPSYWLDLLFPNQMSSTDEYIDLEKIPRSGRKLAPFVAPMAQGRAIYEEGARLERFKPGYVKASDPVSPLRALTRRPGTLLGPNAQSPAARYDAVKADILQFHRVAVERLWEWMAAKAIIDGKV
;
A
#
# COMPACT_ATOMS: atom_id res chain seq x y z
N MET A 1 44.28 1.49 -1.90
CA MET A 1 44.32 2.96 -1.82
C MET A 1 44.15 3.45 -3.25
N ALA A 2 42.93 3.83 -3.62
CA ALA A 2 42.64 4.25 -5.00
C ALA A 2 43.20 5.65 -5.18
N ASP A 3 44.08 5.79 -6.17
CA ASP A 3 44.68 7.04 -6.59
C ASP A 3 43.64 7.89 -7.31
N PHE A 4 43.40 9.12 -6.84
CA PHE A 4 42.47 10.05 -7.48
C PHE A 4 43.28 11.00 -8.36
N ASP A 5 43.27 10.72 -9.66
CA ASP A 5 43.97 11.48 -10.69
C ASP A 5 43.53 12.96 -10.70
N HIS A 6 44.46 13.85 -11.05
CA HIS A 6 44.25 15.29 -11.08
C HIS A 6 43.28 15.69 -12.21
N TYR A 7 42.28 16.51 -11.88
CA TYR A 7 41.24 16.92 -12.82
C TYR A 7 41.73 18.04 -13.77
N GLU A 8 41.83 17.78 -15.08
CA GLU A 8 42.10 18.82 -16.09
C GLU A 8 40.83 19.54 -16.55
N LEU A 9 40.95 20.85 -16.81
CA LEU A 9 39.84 21.78 -17.01
C LEU A 9 39.04 21.58 -18.32
N TRP A 10 39.52 20.75 -19.25
CA TRP A 10 39.00 20.66 -20.64
C TRP A 10 38.61 19.26 -21.11
N ASP A 11 38.59 18.26 -20.22
CA ASP A 11 38.20 16.92 -20.64
C ASP A 11 36.68 16.83 -20.94
N THR A 12 36.35 16.21 -22.08
CA THR A 12 34.98 16.05 -22.56
C THR A 12 34.37 14.79 -21.95
N HIS A 13 34.17 14.78 -20.64
CA HIS A 13 33.43 13.69 -20.01
C HIS A 13 31.96 13.78 -20.41
N THR A 14 31.57 13.00 -21.41
CA THR A 14 30.17 12.61 -21.60
C THR A 14 29.72 11.85 -20.35
N LEU A 15 28.80 12.46 -19.60
CA LEU A 15 28.21 11.90 -18.38
C LEU A 15 27.89 10.40 -18.52
N LEU A 16 28.49 9.58 -17.66
CA LEU A 16 27.90 8.31 -17.27
C LEU A 16 26.48 8.58 -16.75
N GLY A 17 25.51 7.85 -17.28
CA GLY A 17 24.13 7.92 -16.82
C GLY A 17 24.03 7.67 -15.32
N VAL A 18 23.04 8.28 -14.68
CA VAL A 18 22.80 8.10 -13.24
C VAL A 18 21.98 6.83 -13.06
N PHE A 19 22.63 5.78 -12.57
CA PHE A 19 21.92 4.59 -12.12
C PHE A 19 21.16 4.93 -10.83
N ARG A 20 19.84 4.72 -10.86
CA ARG A 20 19.00 4.76 -9.66
C ARG A 20 18.43 3.38 -9.44
N GLU A 21 18.62 2.87 -8.23
CA GLU A 21 17.91 1.70 -7.77
C GLU A 21 16.44 2.09 -7.55
N LEU A 22 15.54 1.36 -8.19
CA LEU A 22 14.10 1.54 -8.04
C LEU A 22 13.57 0.33 -7.29
N ASP A 23 13.49 0.43 -5.97
CA ASP A 23 12.89 -0.62 -5.17
C ASP A 23 11.36 -0.58 -5.35
N ILE A 24 10.85 -1.59 -6.05
CA ILE A 24 9.42 -1.93 -6.01
C ILE A 24 9.16 -2.51 -4.61
N VAL A 25 8.14 -2.03 -3.91
CA VAL A 25 7.77 -2.59 -2.60
C VAL A 25 7.21 -4.00 -2.85
N PRO A 26 7.85 -5.08 -2.36
CA PRO A 26 7.28 -6.40 -2.51
C PRO A 26 6.06 -6.53 -1.58
N SER A 27 4.89 -6.82 -2.16
CA SER A 27 3.67 -7.16 -1.43
C SER A 27 3.45 -8.67 -1.48
N TYR A 28 3.85 -9.39 -0.44
CA TYR A 28 3.73 -10.86 -0.41
C TYR A 28 2.37 -11.29 0.14
N TRP A 29 1.99 -10.77 1.31
CA TRP A 29 0.76 -11.15 2.01
C TRP A 29 -0.48 -10.60 1.32
N LEU A 30 -0.43 -9.37 0.83
CA LEU A 30 -1.54 -8.77 0.09
C LEU A 30 -1.85 -9.56 -1.19
N ASP A 31 -0.83 -9.85 -2.00
CA ASP A 31 -0.98 -10.55 -3.27
C ASP A 31 -1.46 -12.00 -3.07
N LEU A 32 -1.05 -12.64 -1.98
CA LEU A 32 -1.38 -14.03 -1.70
C LEU A 32 -2.81 -14.22 -1.18
N LEU A 33 -3.28 -13.35 -0.27
CA LEU A 33 -4.47 -13.61 0.55
C LEU A 33 -5.52 -12.50 0.54
N PHE A 34 -5.21 -11.31 0.01
CA PHE A 34 -6.13 -10.17 -0.01
C PHE A 34 -6.34 -9.60 -1.43
N PRO A 35 -6.84 -10.40 -2.40
CA PRO A 35 -7.02 -9.95 -3.78
C PRO A 35 -8.20 -8.98 -3.97
N ASN A 36 -9.12 -8.93 -3.01
CA ASN A 36 -10.36 -8.16 -3.12
C ASN A 36 -10.27 -6.86 -2.31
N GLN A 37 -10.83 -5.80 -2.89
CA GLN A 37 -10.97 -4.50 -2.22
C GLN A 37 -12.44 -4.12 -2.12
N MET A 38 -12.80 -3.45 -1.02
CA MET A 38 -14.11 -2.87 -0.78
C MET A 38 -13.94 -1.44 -0.26
N SER A 39 -14.68 -0.49 -0.84
CA SER A 39 -14.75 0.89 -0.38
C SER A 39 -16.10 1.14 0.30
N SER A 40 -16.07 1.81 1.45
CA SER A 40 -17.27 2.28 2.16
C SER A 40 -17.24 3.81 2.28
N THR A 41 -18.41 4.44 2.27
CA THR A 41 -18.57 5.88 2.54
C THR A 41 -18.79 6.16 4.02
N ASP A 42 -19.20 5.16 4.80
CA ASP A 42 -19.48 5.28 6.22
C ASP A 42 -18.20 5.17 7.07
N GLU A 43 -18.25 5.73 8.28
CA GLU A 43 -17.14 5.66 9.24
C GLU A 43 -16.87 4.23 9.72
N TYR A 44 -17.89 3.37 9.73
CA TYR A 44 -17.81 1.98 10.16
C TYR A 44 -18.00 1.05 8.98
N ILE A 45 -17.34 -0.11 9.03
CA ILE A 45 -17.53 -1.20 8.08
C ILE A 45 -18.23 -2.33 8.82
N ASP A 46 -19.40 -2.70 8.28
CA ASP A 46 -20.24 -3.77 8.78
C ASP A 46 -20.02 -5.04 7.96
N LEU A 47 -19.56 -6.10 8.61
CA LEU A 47 -19.32 -7.42 8.03
C LEU A 47 -20.39 -8.38 8.53
N GLU A 48 -21.28 -8.79 7.64
CA GLU A 48 -22.30 -9.79 7.93
C GLU A 48 -21.80 -11.18 7.58
N LYS A 49 -21.75 -12.06 8.58
CA LYS A 49 -21.48 -13.47 8.39
C LYS A 49 -22.79 -14.23 8.42
N ILE A 50 -23.19 -14.76 7.27
CA ILE A 50 -24.27 -15.75 7.18
C ILE A 50 -23.65 -17.12 7.39
N PRO A 51 -23.76 -17.74 8.58
CA PRO A 51 -23.32 -19.10 8.78
C PRO A 51 -24.10 -20.01 7.83
N ARG A 52 -23.39 -20.86 7.08
CA ARG A 52 -24.04 -22.01 6.46
C ARG A 52 -24.68 -22.80 7.58
N SER A 53 -26.01 -22.76 7.66
CA SER A 53 -26.81 -23.44 8.68
C SER A 53 -26.29 -24.87 8.84
N GLY A 54 -26.11 -25.31 10.08
CA GLY A 54 -25.57 -26.63 10.40
C GLY A 54 -26.35 -27.72 9.65
N ARG A 55 -25.67 -28.79 9.24
CA ARG A 55 -26.34 -29.95 8.61
C ARG A 55 -27.23 -30.64 9.65
N LYS A 56 -28.46 -30.15 9.84
CA LYS A 56 -29.46 -30.78 10.70
C LYS A 56 -29.95 -32.06 10.03
N LEU A 57 -29.99 -33.15 10.78
CA LEU A 57 -30.62 -34.39 10.34
C LEU A 57 -32.15 -34.16 10.28
N ALA A 58 -32.80 -34.64 9.21
CA ALA A 58 -34.25 -34.55 9.11
C ALA A 58 -34.92 -35.38 10.23
N PRO A 59 -35.98 -34.87 10.88
CA PRO A 59 -36.69 -35.61 11.92
C PRO A 59 -37.53 -36.74 11.31
N PHE A 60 -37.60 -37.88 12.00
CA PHE A 60 -38.55 -38.93 11.66
C PHE A 60 -39.98 -38.50 12.07
N VAL A 61 -40.92 -38.58 11.13
CA VAL A 61 -42.33 -38.19 11.35
C VAL A 61 -43.24 -39.31 10.82
N ALA A 62 -44.33 -39.60 11.53
CA ALA A 62 -45.31 -40.60 11.11
C ALA A 62 -46.06 -40.15 9.84
N PRO A 63 -46.48 -41.05 8.93
CA PRO A 63 -47.02 -40.69 7.60
C PRO A 63 -48.30 -39.84 7.63
N MET A 64 -49.09 -39.96 8.70
CA MET A 64 -50.33 -39.22 8.90
C MET A 64 -50.13 -37.90 9.66
N ALA A 65 -48.92 -37.64 10.16
CA ALA A 65 -48.60 -36.47 10.97
C ALA A 65 -47.93 -35.38 10.13
N GLN A 66 -48.22 -34.12 10.45
CA GLN A 66 -47.64 -32.97 9.75
C GLN A 66 -46.13 -32.85 10.05
N GLY A 67 -45.35 -32.56 9.00
CA GLY A 67 -43.91 -32.38 9.10
C GLY A 67 -43.51 -31.19 9.99
N ARG A 68 -42.25 -31.21 10.48
CA ARG A 68 -41.67 -30.10 11.26
C ARG A 68 -40.74 -29.27 10.38
N ALA A 69 -40.83 -27.94 10.48
CA ALA A 69 -39.89 -27.03 9.84
C ALA A 69 -38.51 -27.16 10.50
N ILE A 70 -37.46 -27.20 9.68
CA ILE A 70 -36.07 -27.36 10.13
C ILE A 70 -35.15 -26.21 9.70
N TYR A 71 -35.65 -25.32 8.85
CA TYR A 71 -34.89 -24.19 8.33
C TYR A 71 -34.75 -23.11 9.39
N GLU A 72 -33.51 -22.84 9.77
CA GLU A 72 -33.14 -21.72 10.63
C GLU A 72 -31.95 -21.02 9.96
N GLU A 73 -32.13 -19.73 9.71
CA GLU A 73 -31.11 -18.83 9.21
C GLU A 73 -30.94 -17.71 10.23
N GLY A 74 -29.73 -17.53 10.72
CA GLY A 74 -29.39 -16.45 11.64
C GLY A 74 -28.10 -15.82 11.18
N ALA A 75 -28.07 -14.51 11.04
CA ALA A 75 -26.87 -13.77 10.67
C ALA A 75 -26.15 -13.24 11.91
N ARG A 76 -24.82 -13.14 11.82
CA ARG A 76 -24.00 -12.42 12.79
C ARG A 76 -23.41 -11.20 12.14
N LEU A 77 -23.65 -10.03 12.74
CA LEU A 77 -23.06 -8.77 12.32
C LEU A 77 -21.81 -8.47 13.15
N GLU A 78 -20.70 -8.17 12.49
CA GLU A 78 -19.48 -7.65 13.11
C GLU A 78 -19.18 -6.27 12.55
N ARG A 79 -19.09 -5.27 13.42
CA ARG A 79 -18.81 -3.88 13.06
C ARG A 79 -17.38 -3.55 13.44
N PHE A 80 -16.61 -2.97 12.52
CA PHE A 80 -15.28 -2.44 12.83
C PHE A 80 -15.08 -1.04 12.28
N LYS A 81 -14.20 -0.27 12.94
CA LYS A 81 -13.79 1.07 12.52
C LYS A 81 -12.36 1.01 11.99
N PRO A 82 -12.10 1.38 10.72
CA PRO A 82 -10.75 1.36 10.18
C PRO A 82 -9.88 2.47 10.78
N GLY A 83 -8.56 2.24 10.80
CA GLY A 83 -7.58 3.25 11.18
C GLY A 83 -7.41 4.31 10.09
N TYR A 84 -7.34 5.58 10.48
CA TYR A 84 -7.11 6.70 9.54
C TYR A 84 -5.61 6.98 9.40
N VAL A 85 -5.09 6.99 8.17
CA VAL A 85 -3.67 7.25 7.87
C VAL A 85 -3.53 8.49 7.00
N LYS A 86 -2.69 9.44 7.43
CA LYS A 86 -2.41 10.69 6.70
C LYS A 86 -0.94 11.06 6.81
N ALA A 87 -0.15 10.65 5.82
CA ALA A 87 1.24 11.10 5.68
C ALA A 87 1.27 12.57 5.21
N SER A 88 2.19 13.37 5.77
CA SER A 88 2.35 14.77 5.40
C SER A 88 3.81 15.16 5.57
N ASP A 89 4.37 15.86 4.58
CA ASP A 89 5.73 16.37 4.60
C ASP A 89 5.78 17.79 4.03
N PRO A 90 6.58 18.70 4.61
CA PRO A 90 6.72 20.05 4.10
C PRO A 90 7.61 20.08 2.84
N VAL A 91 7.17 20.84 1.83
CA VAL A 91 7.96 21.07 0.61
C VAL A 91 8.71 22.40 0.75
N SER A 92 9.98 22.34 1.17
CA SER A 92 10.80 23.54 1.34
C SER A 92 11.32 24.10 0.00
N PRO A 93 11.15 25.40 -0.30
CA PRO A 93 11.71 26.04 -1.50
C PRO A 93 13.24 25.98 -1.56
N LEU A 94 13.92 25.98 -0.40
CA LEU A 94 15.37 25.88 -0.32
C LEU A 94 15.89 24.55 -0.89
N ARG A 95 15.10 23.48 -0.74
CA ARG A 95 15.42 22.16 -1.29
C ARG A 95 15.40 22.14 -2.82
N ALA A 96 14.64 23.04 -3.46
CA ALA A 96 14.61 23.20 -4.91
C ALA A 96 15.79 24.04 -5.46
N LEU A 97 16.49 24.78 -4.60
CA LEU A 97 17.71 25.49 -5.00
C LEU A 97 18.91 24.55 -5.11
N THR A 98 18.93 23.47 -4.31
CA THR A 98 19.97 22.45 -4.37
C THR A 98 19.77 21.54 -5.59
N ARG A 99 20.83 21.30 -6.35
CA ARG A 99 20.78 20.41 -7.52
C ARG A 99 20.72 18.95 -7.08
N ARG A 100 19.97 18.13 -7.82
CA ARG A 100 19.90 16.69 -7.57
C ARG A 100 21.20 16.01 -8.02
N PRO A 101 21.65 14.95 -7.36
CA PRO A 101 22.74 14.13 -7.87
C PRO A 101 22.40 13.68 -9.29
N GLY A 102 23.39 13.79 -10.20
CA GLY A 102 23.20 13.45 -11.61
C GLY A 102 22.75 14.58 -12.54
N THR A 103 22.53 15.78 -12.01
CA THR A 103 22.10 16.96 -12.81
C THR A 103 23.22 18.00 -13.01
N LEU A 104 24.47 17.65 -12.68
CA LEU A 104 25.60 18.58 -12.64
C LEU A 104 26.14 18.99 -14.01
N LEU A 105 26.10 18.10 -15.01
CA LEU A 105 26.81 18.27 -16.30
C LEU A 105 25.90 18.15 -17.53
N GLY A 106 24.58 18.04 -17.36
CA GLY A 106 23.64 17.92 -18.47
C GLY A 106 23.35 19.29 -19.12
N PRO A 107 23.24 19.38 -20.47
CA PRO A 107 22.98 20.64 -21.17
C PRO A 107 21.65 21.32 -20.80
N ASN A 108 20.75 20.61 -20.12
CA ASN A 108 19.46 21.11 -19.68
C ASN A 108 19.43 21.26 -18.15
N ALA A 109 20.05 22.32 -17.64
CA ALA A 109 19.91 22.70 -16.23
C ALA A 109 18.42 22.96 -15.93
N GLN A 110 17.77 22.04 -15.21
CA GLN A 110 16.36 22.19 -14.85
C GLN A 110 16.11 23.53 -14.15
N SER A 111 15.03 24.22 -14.52
CA SER A 111 14.62 25.45 -13.85
C SER A 111 14.34 25.19 -12.35
N PRO A 112 14.48 26.19 -11.46
CA PRO A 112 14.12 26.03 -10.05
C PRO A 112 12.67 25.53 -9.86
N ALA A 113 11.75 25.95 -10.72
CA ALA A 113 10.37 25.47 -10.72
C ALA A 113 10.27 23.97 -11.04
N ALA A 114 10.95 23.50 -12.10
CA ALA A 114 10.97 22.07 -12.44
C ALA A 114 11.57 21.20 -11.33
N ARG A 115 12.58 21.72 -10.61
CA ARG A 115 13.16 21.03 -9.45
C ARG A 115 12.19 20.95 -8.28
N TYR A 116 11.44 22.03 -8.03
CA TYR A 116 10.43 22.06 -6.98
C TYR A 116 9.32 21.03 -7.23
N ASP A 117 8.82 20.94 -8.46
CA ASP A 117 7.80 19.95 -8.82
C ASP A 117 8.33 18.51 -8.74
N ALA A 118 9.58 18.28 -9.11
CA ALA A 118 10.22 16.98 -8.90
C ALA A 118 10.29 16.60 -7.41
N VAL A 119 10.53 17.56 -6.50
CA VAL A 119 10.58 17.28 -5.05
C VAL A 119 9.21 16.87 -4.53
N LYS A 120 8.13 17.50 -5.02
CA LYS A 120 6.77 17.07 -4.69
C LYS A 120 6.51 15.64 -5.15
N ALA A 121 6.91 15.32 -6.38
CA ALA A 121 6.72 13.98 -6.94
C ALA A 121 7.43 12.91 -6.10
N ASP A 122 8.67 13.15 -5.69
CA ASP A 122 9.42 12.22 -4.83
C ASP A 122 8.72 12.03 -3.46
N ILE A 123 8.23 13.10 -2.85
CA ILE A 123 7.50 13.04 -1.57
C ILE A 123 6.22 12.23 -1.72
N LEU A 124 5.43 12.47 -2.78
CA LEU A 124 4.20 11.73 -3.05
C LEU A 124 4.48 10.25 -3.29
N GLN A 125 5.54 9.93 -4.03
CA GLN A 125 5.96 8.54 -4.24
C GLN A 125 6.36 7.87 -2.91
N PHE A 126 7.11 8.58 -2.06
CA PHE A 126 7.49 8.07 -0.74
C PHE A 126 6.26 7.83 0.16
N HIS A 127 5.30 8.75 0.17
CA HIS A 127 4.04 8.59 0.91
C HIS A 127 3.25 7.37 0.45
N ARG A 128 3.13 7.19 -0.87
CA ARG A 128 2.45 6.02 -1.44
C ARG A 128 3.10 4.71 -0.98
N VAL A 129 4.42 4.62 -1.11
CA VAL A 129 5.22 3.46 -0.67
C VAL A 129 5.04 3.20 0.83
N ALA A 130 5.01 4.25 1.66
CA ALA A 130 4.81 4.12 3.09
C ALA A 130 3.42 3.55 3.43
N VAL A 131 2.38 3.98 2.72
CA VAL A 131 1.01 3.48 2.89
C VAL A 131 0.91 2.01 2.43
N GLU A 132 1.50 1.66 1.30
CA GLU A 132 1.51 0.27 0.79
C GLU A 132 2.24 -0.68 1.76
N ARG A 133 3.36 -0.25 2.36
CA ARG A 133 4.06 -1.02 3.42
C ARG A 133 3.21 -1.22 4.67
N LEU A 134 2.42 -0.22 5.04
CA LEU A 134 1.52 -0.30 6.19
C LEU A 134 0.38 -1.28 5.92
N TRP A 135 -0.14 -1.36 4.68
CA TRP A 135 -1.11 -2.39 4.29
C TRP A 135 -0.51 -3.79 4.37
N GLU A 136 0.70 -3.98 3.85
CA GLU A 136 1.40 -5.26 3.91
C GLU A 136 1.66 -5.71 5.36
N TRP A 137 2.06 -4.79 6.23
CA TRP A 137 2.22 -5.06 7.67
C TRP A 137 0.90 -5.47 8.33
N MET A 138 -0.21 -4.78 8.02
CA MET A 138 -1.53 -5.16 8.54
C MET A 138 -1.97 -6.53 8.05
N ALA A 139 -1.73 -6.84 6.77
CA ALA A 139 -2.02 -8.16 6.21
C ALA A 139 -1.24 -9.26 6.95
N ALA A 140 0.07 -9.06 7.15
CA ALA A 140 0.91 -9.99 7.92
C ALA A 140 0.40 -10.19 9.35
N LYS A 141 0.02 -9.11 10.03
CA LYS A 141 -0.50 -9.16 11.41
C LYS A 141 -1.83 -9.89 11.51
N ALA A 142 -2.76 -9.59 10.61
CA ALA A 142 -4.05 -10.27 10.55
C ALA A 142 -3.89 -11.78 10.39
N ILE A 143 -2.92 -12.23 9.58
CA ILE A 143 -2.69 -13.66 9.31
C ILE A 143 -1.95 -14.35 10.46
N ILE A 144 -0.84 -13.77 10.95
CA ILE A 144 0.02 -14.40 11.94
C ILE A 144 -0.63 -14.38 13.33
N ASP A 145 -1.14 -13.21 13.73
CA ASP A 145 -1.63 -12.99 15.09
C ASP A 145 -3.16 -13.14 15.19
N GLY A 146 -3.87 -13.21 14.06
CA GLY A 146 -5.34 -13.18 14.02
C GLY A 146 -5.94 -11.83 14.42
N LYS A 147 -5.11 -10.79 14.53
CA LYS A 147 -5.46 -9.43 14.96
C LYS A 147 -4.50 -8.41 14.35
N VAL A 148 -4.95 -7.17 14.23
CA VAL A 148 -4.16 -6.02 13.77
C VAL A 148 -4.06 -5.00 14.89
#